data_AF-A0A378AHY3-F1
#
_entry.id   AF-A0A378AHY3-F1
#
_cell.length_a   1.000
_cell.length_b   1.000
_cell.length_c   1.000
_cell.angle_alpha   90.00
_cell.angle_beta   90.00
_cell.angle_gamma   90.00
#
_symmetry.space_group_name_H-M   'P 1'
#
loop_
_entity.id
_entity.type
_entity.pdbx_description
1 polymer ?
#
loop_
_entity_poly.entity_id
_entity_poly.type
_entity_poly.pdbx_seq_one_letter_code
_entity_poly.pdbx_strand_id
1 'polypeptide(L)'
;MPKANRCFISKRACIYITKAAGVQGLQNGSVSCIGVPSAVPSGIRAVLAEKPDLLSAGSGVRLQQRSNLYHSDMRRTARLLMQFLPGTDFISPVTRPVPNYDNMFAGSNEDAEDFDDYNVIQRDLKVDGGLRPVREEDVIAIRNKAARALQAVFAGMGLPPITDEEVEAATYAHGSKDMPERNIVEDIKFAQEIINKNRNGLGGGESLGERRLPRCRPGHA
;
A
#
# COMPACT_ATOMS: atom_id res chain seq x y z
N MET A 1 -23.25 -2.38 24.94
CA MET A 1 -23.44 -3.17 23.71
C MET A 1 -24.10 -2.48 22.50
N PRO A 2 -24.85 -1.34 22.57
CA PRO A 2 -25.61 -0.84 21.41
C PRO A 2 -24.85 0.05 20.39
N LYS A 3 -23.57 0.40 20.63
CA LYS A 3 -22.77 1.25 19.71
C LYS A 3 -22.00 0.44 18.65
N ALA A 4 -21.39 -0.68 19.03
CA ALA A 4 -20.67 -1.57 18.10
C ALA A 4 -21.57 -2.13 17.00
N ASN A 5 -22.82 -2.49 17.35
CA ASN A 5 -23.81 -2.97 16.36
C ASN A 5 -24.18 -1.89 15.33
N ARG A 6 -24.17 -0.59 15.68
CA ARG A 6 -24.53 0.48 14.74
C ARG A 6 -23.46 0.72 13.67
N CYS A 7 -22.18 0.70 14.05
CA CYS A 7 -21.09 0.77 13.09
C CYS A 7 -21.14 -0.40 12.10
N PHE A 8 -21.40 -1.61 12.61
CA PHE A 8 -21.50 -2.81 11.79
C PHE A 8 -22.72 -2.79 10.84
N ILE A 9 -23.89 -2.35 11.32
CA ILE A 9 -25.11 -2.22 10.49
C ILE A 9 -24.90 -1.23 9.32
N SER A 10 -24.26 -0.09 9.57
CA SER A 10 -23.96 0.87 8.51
C SER A 10 -23.01 0.29 7.44
N LYS A 11 -22.06 -0.56 7.85
CA LYS A 11 -21.10 -1.18 6.93
C LYS A 11 -21.71 -2.27 6.05
N ARG A 12 -22.73 -2.98 6.52
CA ARG A 12 -23.51 -3.92 5.68
C ARG A 12 -24.16 -3.23 4.49
N ALA A 13 -24.75 -2.05 4.69
CA ALA A 13 -25.36 -1.31 3.60
C ALA A 13 -24.32 -0.99 2.49
N CYS A 14 -23.10 -0.60 2.85
CA CYS A 14 -22.03 -0.37 1.89
C CYS A 14 -21.70 -1.62 1.05
N ILE A 15 -21.64 -2.80 1.68
CA ILE A 15 -21.38 -4.08 0.99
C ILE A 15 -22.44 -4.34 -0.07
N TYR A 16 -23.73 -4.21 0.30
CA TYR A 16 -24.83 -4.43 -0.63
C TYR A 16 -24.91 -3.36 -1.73
N ILE A 17 -24.58 -2.09 -1.44
CA ILE A 17 -24.47 -1.04 -2.46
C ILE A 17 -23.39 -1.41 -3.47
N THR A 18 -22.21 -1.85 -3.02
CA THR A 18 -21.11 -2.26 -3.90
C THR A 18 -21.51 -3.45 -4.77
N LYS A 19 -22.20 -4.44 -4.19
CA LYS A 19 -22.73 -5.58 -4.95
C LYS A 19 -23.77 -5.14 -5.98
N ALA A 20 -24.72 -4.31 -5.58
CA ALA A 20 -25.80 -3.82 -6.45
C ALA A 20 -25.26 -2.96 -7.60
N ALA A 21 -24.16 -2.24 -7.38
CA ALA A 21 -23.46 -1.47 -8.40
C ALA A 21 -22.67 -2.34 -9.40
N GLY A 22 -22.66 -3.68 -9.24
CA GLY A 22 -21.91 -4.59 -10.12
C GLY A 22 -20.40 -4.50 -9.98
N VAL A 23 -19.90 -3.93 -8.86
CA VAL A 23 -18.46 -3.76 -8.63
C VAL A 23 -17.82 -5.08 -8.19
N GLN A 24 -16.68 -5.43 -8.80
CA GLN A 24 -16.01 -6.72 -8.59
C GLN A 24 -15.44 -6.94 -7.19
N GLY A 25 -15.20 -5.88 -6.41
CA GLY A 25 -14.71 -6.02 -5.05
C GLY A 25 -14.86 -4.76 -4.21
N LEU A 26 -14.73 -4.93 -2.89
CA LEU A 26 -14.84 -3.83 -1.94
C LEU A 26 -13.63 -3.80 -1.04
N GLN A 27 -13.10 -2.61 -0.80
CA GLN A 27 -12.14 -2.34 0.25
C GLN A 27 -12.84 -1.93 1.56
N ASN A 28 -12.86 -2.81 2.57
CA ASN A 28 -13.52 -2.55 3.87
C ASN A 28 -12.64 -2.96 5.07
N GLY A 29 -13.21 -3.18 6.26
CA GLY A 29 -12.46 -3.48 7.49
C GLY A 29 -12.13 -2.21 8.27
N SER A 30 -13.09 -1.27 8.32
CA SER A 30 -12.97 0.09 8.87
C SER A 30 -11.98 1.02 8.16
N VAL A 31 -10.90 0.51 7.56
CA VAL A 31 -9.96 1.27 6.73
C VAL A 31 -9.37 2.44 7.54
N SER A 32 -9.61 3.68 7.10
CA SER A 32 -9.12 4.90 7.74
C SER A 32 -9.86 5.25 9.03
N CYS A 33 -11.01 4.62 9.27
CA CYS A 33 -11.85 4.90 10.43
C CYS A 33 -11.62 3.91 11.58
N ILE A 34 -10.54 3.12 11.56
CA ILE A 34 -10.29 2.03 12.53
C ILE A 34 -10.31 2.49 13.99
N GLY A 35 -10.03 3.78 14.24
CA GLY A 35 -10.10 4.40 15.56
C GLY A 35 -11.50 4.35 16.18
N VAL A 36 -12.54 4.36 15.34
CA VAL A 36 -13.93 4.33 15.79
C VAL A 36 -14.34 2.96 16.34
N PRO A 37 -14.29 1.85 15.57
CA PRO A 37 -14.65 0.54 16.10
C PRO A 37 -13.65 0.10 17.16
N SER A 38 -12.35 0.36 17.01
CA SER A 38 -11.36 -0.07 17.99
C SER A 38 -11.53 0.56 19.37
N ALA A 39 -12.16 1.74 19.46
CA ALA A 39 -12.45 2.41 20.73
C ALA A 39 -13.64 1.80 21.50
N VAL A 40 -14.38 0.84 20.93
CA VAL A 40 -15.54 0.22 21.57
C VAL A 40 -15.36 -1.30 21.77
N PRO A 41 -16.03 -1.90 22.77
CA PRO A 41 -15.99 -3.34 22.97
C PRO A 41 -16.43 -4.12 21.73
N SER A 42 -15.75 -5.23 21.44
CA SER A 42 -15.98 -6.08 20.25
C SER A 42 -15.72 -5.37 18.91
N GLY A 43 -15.05 -4.22 18.88
CA GLY A 43 -14.74 -3.46 17.67
C GLY A 43 -13.92 -4.21 16.62
N ILE A 44 -12.82 -4.84 17.03
CA ILE A 44 -11.94 -5.61 16.13
C ILE A 44 -12.67 -6.85 15.60
N ARG A 45 -13.48 -7.47 16.45
CA ARG A 45 -14.37 -8.55 16.02
C ARG A 45 -15.39 -8.07 15.00
N ALA A 46 -15.94 -6.86 15.15
CA ALA A 46 -16.85 -6.28 14.15
C ALA A 46 -16.15 -6.00 12.82
N VAL A 47 -14.89 -5.53 12.85
CA VAL A 47 -14.04 -5.35 11.66
C VAL A 47 -13.86 -6.68 10.91
N LEU A 48 -13.58 -7.77 11.63
CA LEU A 48 -13.49 -9.11 11.02
C LEU A 48 -14.85 -9.59 10.50
N ALA A 49 -15.94 -9.32 11.22
CA ALA A 49 -17.28 -9.78 10.87
C ALA A 49 -17.82 -9.15 9.57
N GLU A 50 -17.21 -8.09 9.04
CA GLU A 50 -17.54 -7.56 7.71
C GLU A 50 -17.16 -8.55 6.58
N LYS A 51 -16.28 -9.52 6.86
CA LYS A 51 -15.73 -10.48 5.90
C LYS A 51 -16.72 -11.54 5.41
N PRO A 52 -17.44 -12.28 6.29
CA PRO A 52 -18.37 -13.32 5.83
C PRO A 52 -19.55 -12.71 5.06
N ASP A 53 -19.96 -11.49 5.38
CA ASP A 53 -21.01 -10.76 4.65
C ASP A 53 -20.55 -10.44 3.20
N LEU A 54 -19.27 -10.08 3.00
CA LEU A 54 -18.66 -9.87 1.69
C LEU A 54 -18.52 -11.16 0.86
N LEU A 55 -18.05 -12.24 1.49
CA LEU A 55 -17.96 -13.57 0.87
C LEU A 55 -19.34 -14.08 0.44
N SER A 56 -20.35 -13.93 1.30
CA SER A 56 -21.72 -14.36 1.04
C SER A 56 -22.39 -13.55 -0.09
N ALA A 57 -21.97 -12.29 -0.29
CA ALA A 57 -22.42 -11.46 -1.40
C ALA A 57 -21.76 -11.84 -2.74
N GLY A 58 -20.77 -12.74 -2.76
CA GLY A 58 -20.06 -13.14 -3.98
C GLY A 58 -19.32 -11.98 -4.64
N SER A 59 -18.74 -11.08 -3.84
CA SER A 59 -17.86 -10.00 -4.30
C SER A 59 -16.42 -10.31 -3.87
N GLY A 60 -15.42 -9.90 -4.66
CA GLY A 60 -14.02 -9.97 -4.26
C GLY A 60 -13.79 -9.22 -2.94
N VAL A 61 -13.08 -9.83 -2.00
CA VAL A 61 -12.95 -9.37 -0.63
C VAL A 61 -11.62 -8.67 -0.41
N ARG A 62 -11.63 -7.34 -0.40
CA ARG A 62 -10.45 -6.56 -0.01
C ARG A 62 -10.68 -6.02 1.40
N LEU A 63 -10.09 -6.62 2.41
CA LEU A 63 -10.17 -6.11 3.78
C LEU A 63 -8.85 -5.45 4.15
N GLN A 64 -8.92 -4.27 4.74
CA GLN A 64 -7.81 -3.35 4.80
C GLN A 64 -7.34 -3.09 6.23
N GLN A 65 -6.03 -3.21 6.44
CA GLN A 65 -5.34 -2.82 7.67
C GLN A 65 -4.66 -1.43 7.54
N ARG A 66 -5.42 -0.38 7.16
CA ARG A 66 -4.82 0.85 6.58
C ARG A 66 -4.22 1.90 7.52
N SER A 67 -4.57 1.86 8.80
CA SER A 67 -4.34 3.00 9.69
C SER A 67 -3.74 2.57 11.02
N ASN A 68 -2.74 3.35 11.44
CA ASN A 68 -2.11 3.22 12.74
C ASN A 68 -2.93 4.01 13.78
N LEU A 69 -3.57 3.31 14.71
CA LEU A 69 -4.22 3.92 15.87
C LEU A 69 -3.86 3.21 17.17
N TYR A 70 -2.90 2.29 17.09
CA TYR A 70 -2.43 1.51 18.21
C TYR A 70 -0.99 1.90 18.47
N HIS A 71 -0.72 2.36 19.69
CA HIS A 71 0.65 2.59 20.15
C HIS A 71 1.28 1.29 20.68
N SER A 72 0.57 0.17 20.60
CA SER A 72 0.96 -1.13 21.16
C SER A 72 1.07 -2.14 20.04
N ASP A 73 2.25 -2.74 19.93
CA ASP A 73 2.54 -3.80 18.95
C ASP A 73 1.62 -5.00 19.14
N MET A 74 1.43 -5.45 20.37
CA MET A 74 0.51 -6.55 20.68
C MET A 74 -0.91 -6.30 20.15
N ARG A 75 -1.42 -5.07 20.27
CA ARG A 75 -2.79 -4.73 19.87
C ARG A 75 -2.94 -4.67 18.35
N ARG A 76 -1.95 -4.12 17.63
CA ARG A 76 -1.94 -4.11 16.16
C ARG A 76 -1.70 -5.50 15.57
N THR A 77 -0.86 -6.33 16.18
CA THR A 77 -0.63 -7.73 15.76
C THR A 77 -1.88 -8.59 15.95
N ALA A 78 -2.56 -8.48 17.11
CA ALA A 78 -3.81 -9.21 17.34
C ALA A 78 -4.88 -8.87 16.29
N ARG A 79 -4.92 -7.61 15.84
CA ARG A 79 -5.80 -7.18 14.75
C ARG A 79 -5.39 -7.80 13.41
N LEU A 80 -4.11 -7.69 13.04
CA LEU A 80 -3.56 -8.26 11.80
C LEU A 80 -3.89 -9.76 11.66
N LEU A 81 -3.65 -10.52 12.73
CA LEU A 81 -3.85 -11.98 12.75
C LEU A 81 -5.28 -12.40 12.42
N MET A 82 -6.27 -11.54 12.67
CA MET A 82 -7.66 -11.85 12.31
C MET A 82 -7.87 -12.01 10.80
N GLN A 83 -7.06 -11.35 9.97
CA GLN A 83 -7.13 -11.45 8.51
C GLN A 83 -5.99 -12.29 7.93
N PHE A 84 -4.80 -12.22 8.54
CA PHE A 84 -3.61 -12.95 8.14
C PHE A 84 -3.84 -14.47 8.21
N LEU A 85 -4.35 -14.99 9.33
CA LEU A 85 -4.54 -16.43 9.54
C LEU A 85 -5.48 -17.08 8.51
N PRO A 86 -6.71 -16.56 8.28
CA PRO A 86 -7.61 -17.17 7.30
C PRO A 86 -7.31 -16.79 5.84
N GLY A 87 -6.43 -15.82 5.59
CA GLY A 87 -6.19 -15.24 4.27
C GLY A 87 -7.37 -14.43 3.71
N THR A 88 -7.08 -13.43 2.87
CA THR A 88 -8.06 -12.68 2.06
C THR A 88 -7.47 -12.45 0.67
N ASP A 89 -8.26 -11.97 -0.31
CA ASP A 89 -7.71 -11.62 -1.63
C ASP A 89 -6.50 -10.66 -1.51
N PHE A 90 -6.52 -9.81 -0.47
CA PHE A 90 -5.39 -9.03 0.00
C PHE A 90 -5.41 -9.01 1.53
N ILE A 91 -4.42 -9.60 2.21
CA ILE A 91 -4.31 -9.66 3.69
C ILE A 91 -4.14 -8.26 4.27
N SER A 92 -3.16 -7.56 3.75
CA SER A 92 -3.06 -6.11 3.83
C SER A 92 -2.81 -5.64 2.40
N PRO A 93 -3.77 -4.98 1.73
CA PRO A 93 -3.57 -4.54 0.35
C PRO A 93 -2.38 -3.58 0.19
N VAL A 94 -1.84 -3.07 1.30
CA VAL A 94 -0.64 -2.23 1.35
C VAL A 94 0.00 -2.36 2.75
N THR A 95 0.83 -3.38 3.01
CA THR A 95 1.97 -3.17 3.92
C THR A 95 2.73 -2.01 3.30
N ARG A 96 2.72 -0.83 3.92
CA ARG A 96 3.30 0.36 3.26
C ARG A 96 4.81 0.15 3.21
N PRO A 97 5.44 0.12 2.03
CA PRO A 97 6.87 -0.17 1.89
C PRO A 97 7.75 1.03 2.27
N VAL A 98 7.22 1.91 3.13
CA VAL A 98 7.86 3.10 3.65
C VAL A 98 7.62 3.15 5.16
N PRO A 99 8.53 3.72 5.95
CA PRO A 99 8.32 3.93 7.37
C PRO A 99 7.08 4.79 7.63
N ASN A 100 6.43 4.59 8.79
CA ASN A 100 5.18 5.28 9.09
C ASN A 100 5.25 6.81 9.10
N TYR A 101 6.43 7.42 9.27
CA TYR A 101 6.57 8.86 9.19
C TYR A 101 6.38 9.42 7.77
N ASP A 102 6.62 8.61 6.73
CA ASP A 102 6.38 8.97 5.32
C ASP A 102 4.98 8.59 4.83
N ASN A 103 4.20 8.02 5.72
CA ASN A 103 2.93 7.46 5.36
C ASN A 103 1.84 8.54 5.29
N MET A 104 1.60 9.03 4.08
CA MET A 104 0.61 10.08 3.78
C MET A 104 -0.85 9.73 4.08
N PHE A 105 -1.14 8.53 4.61
CA PHE A 105 -2.47 8.14 5.10
C PHE A 105 -2.52 8.03 6.64
N ALA A 106 -1.66 8.80 7.33
CA ALA A 106 -1.55 8.85 8.78
C ALA A 106 -1.14 7.49 9.41
N GLY A 107 -0.11 6.88 8.83
CA GLY A 107 0.41 5.59 9.30
C GLY A 107 -0.42 4.38 8.87
N SER A 108 0.16 3.19 8.99
CA SER A 108 -0.42 1.89 8.66
C SER A 108 -0.32 0.96 9.87
N ASN A 109 -1.10 -0.12 9.88
CA ASN A 109 -1.01 -1.12 10.96
C ASN A 109 0.37 -1.81 10.95
N GLU A 110 0.91 -2.01 9.76
CA GLU A 110 2.27 -2.48 9.48
C GLU A 110 2.99 -1.48 8.55
N ASP A 111 4.27 -1.24 8.78
CA ASP A 111 5.14 -0.42 7.90
C ASP A 111 6.42 -1.16 7.46
N ALA A 112 7.39 -0.43 6.90
CA ALA A 112 8.63 -1.01 6.40
C ALA A 112 9.50 -1.65 7.49
N GLU A 113 9.37 -1.23 8.76
CA GLU A 113 10.15 -1.77 9.87
C GLU A 113 9.61 -3.15 10.32
N ASP A 114 8.38 -3.48 9.95
CA ASP A 114 7.71 -4.74 10.32
C ASP A 114 7.95 -5.89 9.33
N PHE A 115 8.72 -5.69 8.24
CA PHE A 115 8.85 -6.70 7.18
C PHE A 115 9.48 -8.02 7.67
N ASP A 116 10.46 -7.93 8.55
CA ASP A 116 11.14 -9.11 9.08
C ASP A 116 10.23 -9.90 10.03
N ASP A 117 9.55 -9.22 10.96
CA ASP A 117 8.56 -9.84 11.84
C ASP A 117 7.41 -10.47 11.05
N TYR A 118 6.93 -9.81 10.00
CA TYR A 118 5.89 -10.36 9.13
C TYR A 118 6.34 -11.67 8.46
N ASN A 119 7.58 -11.72 7.98
CA ASN A 119 8.16 -12.94 7.39
C ASN A 119 8.38 -14.05 8.43
N VAL A 120 8.78 -13.70 9.65
CA VAL A 120 8.93 -14.65 10.76
C VAL A 120 7.56 -15.24 11.14
N ILE A 121 6.51 -14.43 11.24
CA ILE A 121 5.15 -14.90 11.54
C ILE A 121 4.64 -15.85 10.44
N GLN A 122 4.89 -15.55 9.16
CA GLN A 122 4.56 -16.45 8.04
C GLN A 122 5.22 -17.82 8.21
N ARG A 123 6.53 -17.82 8.53
CA ARG A 123 7.32 -19.03 8.77
C ARG A 123 6.77 -19.81 9.97
N ASP A 124 6.57 -19.16 11.10
CA ASP A 124 6.23 -19.80 12.37
C ASP A 124 4.83 -20.42 12.35
N LEU A 125 3.88 -19.76 11.70
CA LEU A 125 2.50 -20.23 11.63
C LEU A 125 2.23 -21.10 10.39
N LYS A 126 3.20 -21.22 9.48
CA LYS A 126 3.04 -21.87 8.17
C LYS A 126 1.84 -21.31 7.41
N VAL A 127 1.74 -19.98 7.37
CA VAL A 127 0.70 -19.22 6.68
C VAL A 127 1.35 -18.39 5.59
N ASP A 128 0.80 -18.47 4.37
CA ASP A 128 1.18 -17.57 3.28
C ASP A 128 0.55 -16.19 3.51
N GLY A 129 1.37 -15.25 3.95
CA GLY A 129 1.02 -13.85 4.18
C GLY A 129 1.19 -12.97 2.94
N GLY A 130 1.59 -13.53 1.78
CA GLY A 130 1.77 -12.82 0.52
C GLY A 130 3.07 -12.02 0.40
N LEU A 131 4.00 -12.14 1.37
CA LEU A 131 5.33 -11.51 1.34
C LEU A 131 6.43 -12.57 1.43
N ARG A 132 7.67 -12.16 1.14
CA ARG A 132 8.84 -13.04 1.19
C ARG A 132 10.07 -12.28 1.70
N PRO A 133 11.05 -12.98 2.28
CA PRO A 133 12.36 -12.39 2.55
C PRO A 133 13.06 -12.00 1.24
N VAL A 134 13.86 -10.94 1.30
CA VAL A 134 14.64 -10.42 0.17
C VAL A 134 16.07 -10.15 0.61
N ARG A 135 17.02 -10.22 -0.33
CA ARG A 135 18.41 -9.86 -0.06
C ARG A 135 18.60 -8.37 -0.30
N GLU A 136 19.38 -7.73 0.55
CA GLU A 136 19.65 -6.29 0.45
C GLU A 136 20.23 -5.90 -0.92
N GLU A 137 21.17 -6.68 -1.46
CA GLU A 137 21.78 -6.44 -2.77
C GLU A 137 20.77 -6.46 -3.92
N ASP A 138 19.74 -7.32 -3.84
CA ASP A 138 18.68 -7.38 -4.86
C ASP A 138 17.73 -6.17 -4.73
N VAL A 139 17.47 -5.73 -3.49
CA VAL A 139 16.66 -4.54 -3.20
C VAL A 139 17.35 -3.27 -3.66
N ILE A 140 18.65 -3.11 -3.38
CA ILE A 140 19.47 -2.00 -3.88
C ILE A 140 19.42 -1.96 -5.42
N ALA A 141 19.66 -3.10 -6.07
CA ALA A 141 19.66 -3.18 -7.53
C ALA A 141 18.30 -2.82 -8.15
N ILE A 142 17.18 -3.29 -7.59
CA ILE A 142 15.86 -2.98 -8.12
C ILE A 142 15.43 -1.55 -7.83
N ARG A 143 15.80 -0.97 -6.67
CA ARG A 143 15.54 0.43 -6.33
C ARG A 143 16.31 1.38 -7.24
N ASN A 144 17.60 1.14 -7.45
CA ASN A 144 18.42 1.93 -8.37
C ASN A 144 17.84 1.90 -9.79
N LYS A 145 17.48 0.70 -10.25
CA LYS A 145 16.84 0.52 -11.56
C LYS A 145 15.52 1.28 -11.66
N ALA A 146 14.68 1.25 -10.62
CA ALA A 146 13.42 1.99 -10.59
C ALA A 146 13.64 3.51 -10.62
N ALA A 147 14.59 4.02 -9.83
CA ALA A 147 14.93 5.44 -9.80
C ALA A 147 15.47 5.92 -11.17
N ARG A 148 16.38 5.16 -11.79
CA ARG A 148 16.85 5.45 -13.16
C ARG A 148 15.75 5.36 -14.22
N ALA A 149 14.80 4.45 -14.06
CA ALA A 149 13.65 4.37 -14.95
C ALA A 149 12.75 5.61 -14.83
N LEU A 150 12.51 6.09 -13.62
CA LEU A 150 11.75 7.32 -13.40
C LEU A 150 12.50 8.54 -13.92
N GLN A 151 13.81 8.63 -13.69
CA GLN A 151 14.68 9.66 -14.26
C GLN A 151 14.59 9.70 -15.79
N ALA A 152 14.60 8.54 -16.45
CA ALA A 152 14.42 8.41 -17.88
C ALA A 152 13.04 8.90 -18.36
N VAL A 153 11.96 8.56 -17.65
CA VAL A 153 10.61 9.04 -17.94
C VAL A 153 10.53 10.56 -17.80
N PHE A 154 11.03 11.12 -16.71
CA PHE A 154 11.01 12.56 -16.46
C PHE A 154 11.76 13.32 -17.56
N ALA A 155 12.95 12.84 -17.92
CA ALA A 155 13.72 13.44 -18.98
C ALA A 155 13.06 13.29 -20.37
N GLY A 156 12.46 12.14 -20.69
CA GLY A 156 11.76 11.93 -21.95
C GLY A 156 10.46 12.72 -22.08
N MET A 157 9.76 12.95 -20.96
CA MET A 157 8.55 13.76 -20.91
C MET A 157 8.82 15.26 -20.75
N GLY A 158 10.08 15.67 -20.57
CA GLY A 158 10.46 17.06 -20.31
C GLY A 158 9.91 17.60 -18.99
N LEU A 159 9.87 16.76 -17.95
CA LEU A 159 9.52 17.12 -16.58
C LEU A 159 10.76 17.64 -15.82
N PRO A 160 10.59 18.27 -14.64
CA PRO A 160 11.73 18.75 -13.85
C PRO A 160 12.74 17.64 -13.60
N PRO A 161 14.04 17.85 -13.81
CA PRO A 161 15.02 16.77 -13.81
C PRO A 161 15.04 16.00 -12.49
N ILE A 162 15.34 14.71 -12.59
CA ILE A 162 15.76 13.87 -11.47
C ILE A 162 17.27 13.70 -11.62
N THR A 163 18.03 14.16 -10.64
CA THR A 163 19.49 14.14 -10.65
C THR A 163 20.03 12.76 -10.30
N ASP A 164 21.30 12.49 -10.62
CA ASP A 164 21.97 11.25 -10.20
C ASP A 164 22.12 11.17 -8.67
N GLU A 165 22.21 12.31 -7.99
CA GLU A 165 22.19 12.39 -6.53
C GLU A 165 20.86 11.88 -5.96
N GLU A 166 19.73 12.29 -6.54
CA GLU A 166 18.41 11.79 -6.15
C GLU A 166 18.25 10.29 -6.45
N VAL A 167 18.84 9.80 -7.54
CA VAL A 167 18.84 8.37 -7.90
C VAL A 167 19.63 7.55 -6.89
N GLU A 168 20.83 7.98 -6.52
CA GLU A 168 21.64 7.31 -5.52
C GLU A 168 21.00 7.40 -4.12
N ALA A 169 20.47 8.56 -3.73
CA ALA A 169 19.73 8.71 -2.49
C ALA A 169 18.53 7.74 -2.43
N ALA A 170 17.69 7.72 -3.45
CA ALA A 170 16.53 6.81 -3.53
C ALA A 170 16.95 5.33 -3.51
N THR A 171 18.15 5.01 -3.96
CA THR A 171 18.67 3.63 -3.95
C THR A 171 18.83 3.10 -2.52
N TYR A 172 19.38 3.91 -1.62
CA TYR A 172 19.71 3.51 -0.24
C TYR A 172 18.78 4.08 0.84
N ALA A 173 17.92 5.04 0.49
CA ALA A 173 17.01 5.69 1.44
C ALA A 173 16.07 4.70 2.13
N HIS A 174 15.96 4.85 3.45
CA HIS A 174 14.88 4.25 4.22
C HIS A 174 13.57 5.02 4.03
N GLY A 175 13.64 6.35 3.95
CA GLY A 175 12.50 7.22 3.67
C GLY A 175 12.89 8.63 3.23
N SER A 176 11.94 9.57 3.28
CA SER A 176 12.10 10.93 2.74
C SER A 176 13.17 11.75 3.46
N LYS A 177 13.52 11.40 4.70
CA LYS A 177 14.61 12.04 5.46
C LYS A 177 15.98 11.84 4.81
N ASP A 178 16.12 10.80 3.99
CA ASP A 178 17.36 10.47 3.28
C ASP A 178 17.34 11.00 1.83
N MET A 179 16.30 11.74 1.43
CA MET A 179 16.12 12.26 0.07
C MET A 179 16.50 13.74 -0.01
N PRO A 180 17.13 14.18 -1.11
CA PRO A 180 17.32 15.59 -1.39
C PRO A 180 15.98 16.33 -1.54
N GLU A 181 15.96 17.60 -1.11
CA GLU A 181 14.80 18.48 -1.30
C GLU A 181 14.59 18.79 -2.78
N ARG A 182 13.34 18.74 -3.22
CA ARG A 182 12.93 19.09 -4.60
C ARG A 182 12.22 20.44 -4.65
N ASN A 183 12.22 21.06 -5.82
CA ASN A 183 11.41 22.25 -6.06
C ASN A 183 9.94 21.86 -6.24
N ILE A 184 9.22 21.80 -5.12
CA ILE A 184 7.79 21.42 -5.06
C ILE A 184 6.93 22.29 -5.99
N VAL A 185 7.24 23.59 -6.11
CA VAL A 185 6.45 24.52 -6.93
C VAL A 185 6.55 24.15 -8.42
N GLU A 186 7.77 23.86 -8.90
CA GLU A 186 7.97 23.43 -10.28
C GLU A 186 7.36 22.04 -10.53
N ASP A 187 7.52 21.10 -9.60
CA ASP A 187 6.92 19.76 -9.74
C ASP A 187 5.39 19.81 -9.86
N ILE A 188 4.71 20.58 -9.00
CA ILE A 188 3.25 20.72 -9.04
C ILE A 188 2.80 21.41 -10.34
N LYS A 189 3.54 22.42 -10.80
CA LYS A 189 3.24 23.12 -12.06
C LYS A 189 3.27 22.15 -13.25
N PHE A 190 4.33 21.35 -13.36
CA PHE A 190 4.45 20.36 -14.44
C PHE A 190 3.46 19.19 -14.29
N ALA A 191 3.14 18.77 -13.06
CA ALA A 191 2.09 17.79 -12.80
C ALA A 191 0.72 18.30 -13.28
N GLN A 192 0.41 19.57 -13.07
CA GLN A 192 -0.81 20.19 -13.59
C GLN A 192 -0.78 20.29 -15.13
N GLU A 193 0.38 20.52 -15.74
CA GLU A 193 0.52 20.50 -17.20
C GLU A 193 0.23 19.13 -17.81
N ILE A 194 0.55 18.02 -17.13
CA ILE A 194 0.19 16.66 -17.59
C ILE A 194 -1.32 16.56 -17.79
N ILE A 195 -2.10 17.07 -16.83
CA ILE A 195 -3.56 17.12 -16.88
C ILE A 195 -4.02 18.07 -18.00
N ASN A 196 -3.51 19.31 -18.01
CA ASN A 196 -3.96 20.34 -18.95
C ASN A 196 -3.65 19.99 -20.42
N LYS A 197 -2.57 19.25 -20.67
CA LYS A 197 -2.14 18.81 -22.01
C LYS A 197 -2.65 17.41 -22.35
N ASN A 198 -3.50 16.80 -21.51
CA ASN A 198 -4.01 15.42 -21.67
C ASN A 198 -2.91 14.39 -21.96
N ARG A 199 -1.74 14.54 -21.32
CA ARG A 199 -0.65 13.57 -21.44
C ARG A 199 -1.08 12.27 -20.78
N ASN A 200 -0.91 11.16 -21.48
CA ASN A 200 -1.37 9.84 -21.04
C ASN A 200 -0.20 8.88 -20.80
N GLY A 201 -0.51 7.66 -20.33
CA GLY A 201 0.50 6.65 -20.00
C GLY A 201 1.35 6.16 -21.18
N LEU A 202 0.94 6.41 -22.43
CA LEU A 202 1.73 6.03 -23.59
C LEU A 202 3.02 6.85 -23.70
N GLY A 203 2.98 8.15 -23.37
CA GLY A 203 4.19 8.99 -23.37
C GLY A 203 5.23 8.53 -22.33
N GLY A 204 4.78 8.00 -21.19
CA GLY A 204 5.66 7.34 -20.23
C GLY A 204 6.25 6.02 -20.77
N GLY A 205 5.45 5.25 -21.52
CA GLY A 205 5.92 4.02 -22.18
C GLY A 205 6.94 4.28 -23.30
N GLU A 206 6.72 5.31 -24.12
CA GLU A 206 7.62 5.71 -25.22
C GLU A 206 8.96 6.20 -24.68
N SER A 207 8.97 7.04 -23.65
CA SER A 207 10.20 7.53 -23.01
C SER A 207 11.05 6.40 -22.40
N LEU A 208 10.42 5.37 -21.83
CA LEU A 208 11.11 4.15 -21.38
C LEU A 208 11.66 3.32 -22.55
N GLY A 209 10.92 3.26 -23.67
CA GLY A 209 11.27 2.50 -24.86
C GLY A 209 12.47 3.08 -25.61
N GLU A 210 12.51 4.41 -25.79
CA GLU A 210 13.59 5.11 -26.50
C GLU A 210 14.95 4.96 -25.80
N ARG A 211 14.96 4.93 -24.46
CA ARG A 211 16.18 4.82 -23.65
C ARG A 211 16.64 3.37 -23.41
N ARG A 212 15.96 2.36 -23.98
CA ARG A 212 16.29 0.92 -23.93
C ARG A 212 16.71 0.41 -22.54
N LEU A 213 16.00 0.78 -21.49
CA LEU A 213 16.30 0.27 -20.15
C LEU A 213 16.10 -1.25 -20.11
N PRO A 214 17.04 -2.02 -19.52
CA PRO A 214 16.97 -3.46 -19.50
C PRO A 214 15.70 -3.92 -18.77
N ARG A 215 14.85 -4.71 -19.41
CA ARG A 215 13.65 -5.28 -18.75
C ARG A 215 14.07 -6.27 -17.67
N CYS A 216 13.32 -6.35 -16.56
CA CYS A 216 13.51 -7.47 -15.63
C CYS A 216 13.20 -8.77 -16.39
N ARG A 217 14.11 -9.72 -16.40
CA ARG A 217 13.82 -11.07 -16.94
C ARG A 217 12.81 -11.74 -16.01
N PRO A 218 11.79 -12.44 -16.55
CA PRO A 218 10.94 -13.28 -15.71
C PRO A 218 11.82 -14.42 -15.16
N GLY A 219 11.99 -14.49 -13.83
CA GLY A 219 12.77 -15.55 -13.17
C GLY A 219 13.67 -15.11 -12.01
N HIS A 220 13.81 -13.81 -11.73
CA HIS A 220 14.33 -13.33 -10.44
C HIS A 220 13.17 -12.83 -9.59
N ALA A 221 12.33 -13.78 -9.21
CA ALA A 221 11.44 -13.67 -8.09
C ALA A 221 11.55 -14.98 -7.32
#